data_AF-A0A952PKK9-F1
#
_entry.id   AF-A0A952PKK9-F1
#
_cell.length_a   1.000
_cell.length_b   1.000
_cell.length_c   1.000
_cell.angle_alpha   90.00
_cell.angle_beta   90.00
_cell.angle_gamma   90.00
#
_symmetry.space_group_name_H-M   'P 1'
#
loop_
_entity.id
_entity.type
_entity.pdbx_description
1 polymer ?
#
loop_
_entity_poly.entity_id
_entity_poly.type
_entity_poly.pdbx_seq_one_letter_code
_entity_poly.pdbx_strand_id
1 'polypeptide(L)'
;MTAQKARTRHMAKRGKDYRFQQQQQQVVQQRAPELPVNDAPSNSKGDNMSLGLFFALLILSAITLGLGVYFSASKFMTAVNASPTDWSTVIGMTILLTATLLVARALFWLAFFGPVMLASRMGAWSTAEAMCRRAIKLPDTLSRGSSWASVALVQSLVTRGQYREAIDAAEKEWDKSNKDSRQLQNLGPLCVTVGIASQVEPDVKDSQRSAESLKWNERGVECLNQVLEQMEKPKKGLFSKAMAPQSAEWKGQVRTQLAVAHFNIASTYMQKQDMRRARENFKKSLDFANQAPEFPQRADIIKVAKEQIARLKHA
;
A
#
# COMPACT_ATOMS: atom_id res chain seq x y z
N MET A 1 -35.33 -17.68 -59.85
CA MET A 1 -35.64 -17.58 -58.40
C MET A 1 -34.63 -18.26 -57.46
N THR A 2 -33.46 -18.72 -57.94
CA THR A 2 -32.50 -19.53 -57.16
C THR A 2 -31.32 -18.73 -56.58
N ALA A 3 -30.96 -17.56 -57.15
CA ALA A 3 -29.81 -16.77 -56.69
C ALA A 3 -30.07 -15.97 -55.39
N GLN A 4 -31.33 -15.61 -55.10
CA GLN A 4 -31.68 -14.77 -53.95
C GLN A 4 -31.68 -15.54 -52.63
N LYS A 5 -31.96 -16.86 -52.66
CA LYS A 5 -31.85 -17.76 -51.49
C LYS A 5 -30.41 -18.08 -51.08
N ALA A 6 -29.45 -17.99 -52.01
CA ALA A 6 -28.03 -18.24 -51.72
C ALA A 6 -27.38 -17.07 -50.97
N ARG A 7 -27.75 -15.82 -51.30
CA ARG A 7 -27.24 -14.60 -50.62
C ARG A 7 -27.70 -14.49 -49.16
N THR A 8 -28.94 -14.85 -48.84
CA THR A 8 -29.48 -14.80 -47.47
C THR A 8 -28.84 -15.85 -46.56
N ARG A 9 -28.48 -17.04 -47.08
CA ARG A 9 -27.75 -18.06 -46.30
C ARG A 9 -26.31 -17.64 -45.95
N HIS A 10 -25.60 -16.95 -46.84
CA HIS A 10 -24.25 -16.46 -46.55
C HIS A 10 -24.22 -15.32 -45.50
N MET A 11 -25.21 -14.43 -45.53
CA MET A 11 -25.36 -13.36 -44.53
C MET A 11 -25.69 -13.91 -43.13
N ALA A 12 -26.56 -14.92 -43.04
CA ALA A 12 -26.91 -15.57 -41.78
C ALA A 12 -25.73 -16.35 -41.16
N LYS A 13 -24.85 -16.94 -41.99
CA LYS A 13 -23.65 -17.64 -41.52
C LYS A 13 -22.59 -16.65 -40.98
N ARG A 14 -22.32 -15.56 -41.71
CA ARG A 14 -21.42 -14.47 -41.26
C ARG A 14 -21.88 -13.82 -39.95
N GLY A 15 -23.18 -13.65 -39.73
CA GLY A 15 -23.71 -13.08 -38.48
C GLY A 15 -23.53 -14.00 -37.26
N LYS A 16 -23.59 -15.33 -37.45
CA LYS A 16 -23.29 -16.30 -36.38
C LYS A 16 -21.80 -16.36 -36.07
N ASP A 17 -20.95 -16.32 -37.08
CA ASP A 17 -19.50 -16.31 -36.90
C ASP A 17 -19.03 -15.03 -36.17
N TYR A 18 -19.63 -13.87 -36.48
CA TYR A 18 -19.39 -12.62 -35.75
C TYR A 18 -19.84 -12.67 -34.28
N ARG A 19 -21.01 -13.25 -33.99
CA ARG A 19 -21.47 -13.42 -32.60
C ARG A 19 -20.61 -14.41 -31.83
N PHE A 20 -20.13 -15.47 -32.48
CA PHE A 20 -19.25 -16.45 -31.87
C PHE A 20 -17.85 -15.88 -31.61
N GLN A 21 -17.32 -15.05 -32.53
CA GLN A 21 -16.08 -14.32 -32.30
C GLN A 21 -16.22 -13.24 -31.22
N GLN A 22 -17.35 -12.52 -31.15
CA GLN A 22 -17.62 -11.60 -30.04
C GLN A 22 -17.78 -12.33 -28.71
N GLN A 23 -18.45 -13.48 -28.68
CA GLN A 23 -18.55 -14.32 -27.48
C GLN A 23 -17.19 -14.88 -27.07
N GLN A 24 -16.37 -15.37 -28.00
CA GLN A 24 -15.02 -15.84 -27.68
C GLN A 24 -14.11 -14.71 -27.23
N GLN A 25 -14.18 -13.52 -27.85
CA GLN A 25 -13.47 -12.34 -27.36
C GLN A 25 -13.95 -11.92 -25.97
N GLN A 26 -15.25 -11.97 -25.69
CA GLN A 26 -15.82 -11.69 -24.37
C GLN A 26 -15.37 -12.73 -23.32
N VAL A 27 -15.34 -14.02 -23.66
CA VAL A 27 -14.94 -15.10 -22.75
C VAL A 27 -13.45 -15.05 -22.44
N VAL A 28 -12.58 -14.73 -23.42
CA VAL A 28 -11.15 -14.51 -23.17
C VAL A 28 -10.91 -13.24 -22.35
N GLN A 29 -11.78 -12.24 -22.47
CA GLN A 29 -11.70 -10.99 -21.72
C GLN A 29 -12.33 -11.08 -20.30
N GLN A 30 -13.07 -12.15 -20.01
CA GLN A 30 -13.74 -12.40 -18.72
C GLN A 30 -12.97 -13.32 -17.77
N ARG A 31 -11.91 -14.01 -18.21
CA ARG A 31 -11.02 -14.69 -17.26
C ARG A 31 -10.34 -13.62 -16.44
N ALA A 32 -10.70 -13.53 -15.15
CA ALA A 32 -10.04 -12.64 -14.21
C ALA A 32 -8.52 -12.87 -14.32
N PRO A 33 -7.70 -11.81 -14.43
CA PRO A 33 -6.26 -11.98 -14.48
C PRO A 33 -5.82 -12.71 -13.22
N GLU A 34 -5.26 -13.91 -13.38
CA GLU A 34 -4.65 -14.65 -12.28
C GLU A 34 -3.40 -13.87 -11.86
N LEU A 35 -3.38 -13.37 -10.62
CA LEU A 35 -2.17 -12.79 -10.07
C LEU A 35 -1.15 -13.92 -9.89
N PRO A 36 0.15 -13.67 -10.16
CA PRO A 36 1.19 -14.64 -9.82
C PRO A 36 1.17 -14.86 -8.30
N VAL A 37 0.74 -16.03 -7.88
CA VAL A 37 0.76 -16.45 -6.48
C VAL A 37 2.13 -17.02 -6.16
N ASN A 38 2.74 -16.54 -5.09
CA ASN A 38 3.99 -17.06 -4.57
C ASN A 38 3.73 -18.19 -3.58
N ASP A 39 3.82 -19.42 -4.06
CA ASP A 39 3.70 -20.63 -3.23
C ASP A 39 5.04 -21.10 -2.63
N ALA A 40 6.13 -20.32 -2.81
CA ALA A 40 7.43 -20.72 -2.31
C ALA A 40 7.44 -20.76 -0.77
N PRO A 41 8.09 -21.78 -0.17
CA PRO A 41 8.26 -21.82 1.27
C PRO A 41 9.10 -20.62 1.75
N SER A 42 8.81 -20.17 2.98
CA SER A 42 9.58 -19.10 3.61
C SER A 42 11.06 -19.49 3.74
N ASN A 43 11.96 -18.55 3.42
CA ASN A 43 13.39 -18.76 3.57
C ASN A 43 13.79 -18.83 5.05
N SER A 44 13.97 -20.04 5.57
CA SER A 44 14.30 -20.29 6.98
C SER A 44 15.56 -19.57 7.47
N LYS A 45 16.58 -19.41 6.61
CA LYS A 45 17.79 -18.65 6.95
C LYS A 45 17.46 -17.16 7.10
N GLY A 46 16.65 -16.62 6.20
CA GLY A 46 16.16 -15.25 6.29
C GLY A 46 15.27 -15.03 7.51
N ASP A 47 14.42 -15.99 7.83
CA ASP A 47 13.56 -15.95 9.02
C ASP A 47 14.40 -15.83 10.30
N ASN A 48 15.43 -16.68 10.44
CA ASN A 48 16.33 -16.63 11.60
C ASN A 48 17.12 -15.33 11.69
N MET A 49 17.61 -14.81 10.56
CA MET A 49 18.35 -13.53 10.53
C MET A 49 17.47 -12.34 10.88
N SER A 50 16.25 -12.27 10.33
CA SER A 50 15.29 -11.22 10.66
C SER A 50 14.84 -11.29 12.11
N LEU A 51 14.59 -12.50 12.63
CA LEU A 51 14.25 -12.68 14.04
C LEU A 51 15.42 -12.28 14.96
N GLY A 52 16.65 -12.62 14.61
CA GLY A 52 17.85 -12.18 15.33
C GLY A 52 17.98 -10.66 15.36
N LEU A 53 17.77 -10.00 14.21
CA LEU A 53 17.80 -8.53 14.13
C LEU A 53 16.71 -7.89 14.99
N PHE A 54 15.50 -8.46 15.01
CA PHE A 54 14.39 -7.99 15.85
C PHE A 54 14.77 -7.98 17.32
N PHE A 55 15.25 -9.12 17.84
CA PHE A 55 15.64 -9.20 19.25
C PHE A 55 16.86 -8.34 19.57
N ALA A 56 17.85 -8.27 18.67
CA ALA A 56 19.01 -7.41 18.86
C ALA A 56 18.61 -5.93 19.00
N LEU A 57 17.71 -5.43 18.14
CA LEU A 57 17.22 -4.05 18.20
C LEU A 57 16.33 -3.78 19.41
N LEU A 58 15.49 -4.75 19.82
CA LEU A 58 14.69 -4.62 21.04
C LEU A 58 15.57 -4.56 22.29
N ILE A 59 16.55 -5.45 22.40
CA ILE A 59 17.50 -5.46 23.52
C ILE A 59 18.28 -4.15 23.53
N LEU A 60 18.78 -3.70 22.38
CA LEU A 60 19.49 -2.43 22.27
C LEU A 60 18.61 -1.25 22.70
N SER A 61 17.35 -1.20 22.25
CA SER A 61 16.38 -0.19 22.67
C SER A 61 16.16 -0.18 24.19
N ALA A 62 15.96 -1.36 24.79
CA ALA A 62 15.76 -1.50 26.23
C ALA A 62 17.00 -1.09 27.04
N ILE A 63 18.20 -1.48 26.58
CA ILE A 63 19.48 -1.10 27.21
C ILE A 63 19.70 0.41 27.10
N THR A 64 19.49 1.01 25.92
CA THR A 64 19.62 2.45 25.73
C THR A 64 18.66 3.21 26.64
N LEU A 65 17.41 2.75 26.74
CA LEU A 65 16.43 3.35 27.65
C LEU A 65 16.85 3.23 29.11
N GLY A 66 17.17 2.01 29.57
CA GLY A 66 17.50 1.74 30.96
C GLY A 66 18.77 2.48 31.42
N LEU A 67 19.86 2.34 30.66
CA LEU A 67 21.14 2.99 31.00
C LEU A 67 21.05 4.51 30.87
N GLY A 68 20.40 5.03 29.83
CA GLY A 68 20.29 6.47 29.64
C GLY A 68 19.40 7.13 30.69
N VAL A 69 18.27 6.52 31.05
CA VAL A 69 17.43 7.01 32.16
C VAL A 69 18.19 6.98 33.48
N TYR A 70 18.85 5.86 33.79
CA TYR A 70 19.64 5.73 35.03
C TYR A 70 20.76 6.78 35.11
N PHE A 71 21.53 6.95 34.03
CA PHE A 71 22.64 7.90 33.97
C PHE A 71 22.14 9.35 34.07
N SER A 72 21.12 9.72 33.29
CA SER A 72 20.57 11.07 33.32
C SER A 72 19.92 11.39 34.68
N ALA A 73 19.14 10.46 35.25
CA ALA A 73 18.46 10.69 36.53
C ALA A 73 19.46 10.79 37.70
N SER A 74 20.47 9.91 37.76
CA SER A 74 21.47 9.93 38.83
C SER A 74 22.29 11.24 38.82
N LYS A 75 22.71 11.68 37.64
CA LYS A 75 23.45 12.95 37.48
C LYS A 75 22.57 14.17 37.69
N PHE A 76 21.31 14.12 37.27
CA PHE A 76 20.32 15.16 37.55
C PHE A 76 20.14 15.34 39.05
N MET A 77 19.88 14.26 39.79
CA MET A 77 19.69 14.32 41.25
C MET A 77 20.95 14.83 41.97
N THR A 78 22.13 14.41 41.52
CA THR A 78 23.40 14.88 42.09
C THR A 78 23.59 16.39 41.86
N ALA A 79 23.25 16.89 40.67
CA ALA A 79 23.40 18.30 40.33
C ALA A 79 22.40 19.21 41.05
N VAL A 80 21.16 18.73 41.24
CA VAL A 80 20.13 19.44 42.03
C VAL A 80 20.53 19.56 43.49
N ASN A 81 21.11 18.49 44.06
CA ASN A 81 21.52 18.44 45.47
C ASN A 81 22.88 19.12 45.74
N ALA A 82 23.59 19.60 44.72
CA ALA A 82 24.81 20.37 44.91
C ALA A 82 24.52 21.75 45.51
N SER A 83 25.43 22.28 46.33
CA SER A 83 25.34 23.62 46.92
C SER A 83 26.58 24.45 46.56
N PRO A 84 26.46 25.48 45.69
CA PRO A 84 25.25 25.90 44.97
C PRO A 84 24.83 24.88 43.89
N THR A 85 23.55 24.89 43.52
CA THR A 85 22.99 24.00 42.50
C THR A 85 23.67 24.19 41.14
N ASP A 86 24.09 23.10 40.51
CA ASP A 86 24.68 23.12 39.18
C ASP A 86 23.60 23.06 38.09
N TRP A 87 23.03 24.22 37.76
CA TRP A 87 22.01 24.36 36.74
C TRP A 87 22.47 23.93 35.34
N SER A 88 23.77 24.01 35.04
CA SER A 88 24.29 23.60 33.73
C SER A 88 24.15 22.09 33.53
N THR A 89 24.49 21.31 34.55
CA THR A 89 24.34 19.86 34.54
C THR A 89 22.87 19.45 34.57
N VAL A 90 22.01 20.16 35.32
CA VAL A 90 20.56 19.91 35.34
C VAL A 90 19.94 20.04 33.95
N ILE A 91 20.25 21.13 33.24
CA ILE A 91 19.76 21.35 31.87
C ILE A 91 20.35 20.30 30.92
N GLY A 92 21.66 20.05 30.99
CA GLY A 92 22.34 19.06 30.15
C GLY A 92 21.75 17.66 30.30
N MET A 93 21.48 17.21 31.53
CA MET A 93 20.90 15.89 31.79
C MET A 93 19.43 15.79 31.36
N THR A 94 18.67 16.88 31.41
CA THR A 94 17.30 16.93 30.90
C THR A 94 17.25 16.77 29.38
N ILE A 95 18.16 17.44 28.67
CA ILE A 95 18.32 17.29 27.21
C ILE A 95 18.75 15.86 26.87
N LEU A 96 19.73 15.32 27.60
CA LEU A 96 20.21 13.94 27.39
C LEU A 96 19.12 12.90 27.65
N LEU A 97 18.30 13.08 28.69
CA LEU A 97 17.16 12.21 28.97
C LEU A 97 16.15 12.23 27.82
N THR A 98 15.83 13.42 27.31
CA THR A 98 14.93 13.59 26.16
C THR A 98 15.50 12.90 24.91
N ALA A 99 16.79 13.10 24.62
CA ALA A 99 17.47 12.44 23.51
C ALA A 99 17.46 10.91 23.66
N THR A 100 17.72 10.39 24.85
CA THR A 100 17.67 8.96 25.17
C THR A 100 16.29 8.38 24.86
N LEU A 101 15.21 9.04 25.32
CA LEU A 101 13.84 8.58 25.07
C LEU A 101 13.52 8.54 23.57
N LEU A 102 13.97 9.55 22.82
CA LEU A 102 13.79 9.61 21.36
C LEU A 102 14.57 8.50 20.64
N VAL A 103 15.83 8.28 21.00
CA VAL A 103 16.67 7.22 20.41
C VAL A 103 16.14 5.84 20.75
N ALA A 104 15.79 5.58 22.01
CA ALA A 104 15.21 4.31 22.43
C ALA A 104 13.89 4.02 21.68
N ARG A 105 13.03 5.04 21.54
CA ARG A 105 11.80 4.93 20.75
C ARG A 105 12.09 4.66 19.27
N ALA A 106 13.08 5.32 18.68
CA ALA A 106 13.46 5.08 17.28
C ALA A 106 13.99 3.65 17.08
N LEU A 107 14.85 3.15 17.99
CA LEU A 107 15.35 1.78 17.96
C LEU A 107 14.24 0.74 18.13
N PHE A 108 13.29 0.99 19.03
CA PHE A 108 12.12 0.14 19.20
C PHE A 108 11.32 0.01 17.90
N TRP A 109 11.11 1.13 17.21
CA TRP A 109 10.43 1.13 15.90
C TRP A 109 11.24 0.45 14.81
N LEU A 110 12.55 0.69 14.79
CA LEU A 110 13.46 0.02 13.87
C LEU A 110 13.46 -1.50 14.08
N ALA A 111 13.21 -1.97 15.31
CA ALA A 111 13.06 -3.38 15.60
C ALA A 111 11.89 -4.02 14.85
N PHE A 112 10.82 -3.30 14.52
CA PHE A 112 9.75 -3.83 13.67
C PHE A 112 10.04 -3.59 12.19
N PHE A 113 10.48 -2.39 11.83
CA PHE A 113 10.69 -2.01 10.43
C PHE A 113 11.86 -2.76 9.78
N GLY A 114 13.03 -2.77 10.42
CA GLY A 114 14.28 -3.32 9.88
C GLY A 114 14.17 -4.81 9.55
N PRO A 115 13.72 -5.65 10.50
CA PRO A 115 13.50 -7.08 10.27
C PRO A 115 12.48 -7.40 9.19
N VAL A 116 11.38 -6.65 9.08
CA VAL A 116 10.39 -6.83 8.01
C VAL A 116 11.04 -6.50 6.66
N MET A 117 11.81 -5.41 6.56
CA MET A 117 12.53 -5.05 5.34
C MET A 117 13.59 -6.10 4.95
N LEU A 118 14.34 -6.61 5.92
CA LEU A 118 15.29 -7.70 5.69
C LEU A 118 14.58 -8.97 5.23
N ALA A 119 13.47 -9.31 5.89
CA ALA A 119 12.68 -10.48 5.59
C ALA A 119 12.10 -10.43 4.17
N SER A 120 11.54 -9.30 3.77
CA SER A 120 11.03 -9.09 2.41
C SER A 120 12.12 -9.23 1.34
N ARG A 121 13.35 -8.80 1.62
CA ARG A 121 14.49 -8.97 0.70
C ARG A 121 14.99 -10.41 0.61
N MET A 122 14.84 -11.17 1.69
CA MET A 122 15.32 -12.56 1.77
C MET A 122 14.24 -13.59 1.41
N GLY A 123 13.00 -13.18 1.14
CA GLY A 123 11.88 -14.09 0.94
C GLY A 123 11.45 -14.82 2.22
N ALA A 124 11.65 -14.20 3.39
CA ALA A 124 11.32 -14.74 4.71
C ALA A 124 9.94 -14.25 5.18
N TRP A 125 8.92 -14.57 4.40
CA TRP A 125 7.56 -14.01 4.56
C TRP A 125 6.92 -14.38 5.90
N SER A 126 7.21 -15.57 6.44
CA SER A 126 6.65 -16.03 7.71
C SER A 126 7.03 -15.09 8.86
N THR A 127 8.32 -14.72 8.94
CA THR A 127 8.79 -13.80 9.97
C THR A 127 8.28 -12.38 9.73
N ALA A 128 8.25 -11.91 8.49
CA ALA A 128 7.70 -10.61 8.14
C ALA A 128 6.24 -10.47 8.61
N GLU A 129 5.40 -11.45 8.27
CA GLU A 129 3.97 -11.46 8.64
C GLU A 129 3.78 -11.57 10.15
N ALA A 130 4.54 -12.44 10.83
CA ALA A 130 4.49 -12.55 12.28
C ALA A 130 4.84 -11.24 12.98
N MET A 131 5.84 -10.52 12.49
CA MET A 131 6.24 -9.22 13.01
C MET A 131 5.21 -8.13 12.75
N CYS A 132 4.65 -8.08 11.54
CA CYS A 132 3.57 -7.13 11.23
C CYS A 132 2.35 -7.38 12.12
N ARG A 133 1.94 -8.65 12.31
CA ARG A 133 0.84 -9.01 13.23
C ARG A 133 1.10 -8.60 14.67
N ARG A 134 2.35 -8.64 15.13
CA ARG A 134 2.75 -8.14 16.46
C ARG A 134 2.70 -6.61 16.50
N ALA A 135 3.20 -5.94 15.47
CA ALA A 135 3.22 -4.48 15.39
C ALA A 135 1.80 -3.87 15.38
N ILE A 136 0.85 -4.51 14.70
CA ILE A 136 -0.56 -4.06 14.62
C ILE A 136 -1.25 -4.15 15.98
N LYS A 137 -0.87 -5.11 16.83
CA LYS A 137 -1.43 -5.31 18.18
C LYS A 137 -0.87 -4.35 19.23
N LEU A 138 0.15 -3.56 18.89
CA LEU A 138 0.71 -2.59 19.83
C LEU A 138 -0.31 -1.46 20.10
N PRO A 139 -0.30 -0.85 21.31
CA PRO A 139 -1.14 0.30 21.63
C PRO A 139 -0.80 1.51 20.76
N ASP A 140 -1.78 2.34 20.44
CA ASP A 140 -1.62 3.51 19.54
C ASP A 140 -0.56 4.52 20.00
N THR A 141 -0.34 4.62 21.31
CA THR A 141 0.72 5.44 21.92
C THR A 141 2.12 4.99 21.50
N LEU A 142 2.29 3.68 21.36
CA LEU A 142 3.51 3.04 20.89
C LEU A 142 3.51 2.86 19.37
N SER A 143 2.34 2.69 18.73
CA SER A 143 2.17 2.09 17.41
C SER A 143 1.64 3.01 16.29
N ARG A 144 2.02 4.29 16.25
CA ARG A 144 1.68 5.16 15.10
C ARG A 144 2.08 4.61 13.71
N GLY A 145 2.97 3.62 13.64
CA GLY A 145 3.30 2.84 12.43
C GLY A 145 2.54 1.52 12.25
N SER A 146 1.44 1.29 12.99
CA SER A 146 0.58 0.10 12.82
C SER A 146 -0.03 0.01 11.42
N SER A 147 -0.45 1.15 10.84
CA SER A 147 -0.95 1.22 9.46
C SER A 147 0.10 0.80 8.42
N TRP A 148 1.37 1.15 8.60
CA TRP A 148 2.45 0.69 7.74
C TRP A 148 2.64 -0.83 7.84
N ALA A 149 2.60 -1.38 9.06
CA ALA A 149 2.67 -2.82 9.27
C ALA A 149 1.48 -3.56 8.63
N SER A 150 0.29 -2.96 8.68
CA SER A 150 -0.91 -3.46 7.98
C SER A 150 -0.72 -3.46 6.47
N VAL A 151 -0.15 -2.40 5.88
CA VAL A 151 0.20 -2.37 4.44
C VAL A 151 1.15 -3.51 4.08
N ALA A 152 2.24 -3.66 4.84
CA ALA A 152 3.24 -4.69 4.58
C ALA A 152 2.66 -6.12 4.74
N LEU A 153 1.82 -6.33 5.76
CA LEU A 153 1.11 -7.60 5.97
C LEU A 153 0.18 -7.91 4.79
N VAL A 154 -0.68 -6.98 4.43
CA VAL A 154 -1.66 -7.16 3.34
C VAL A 154 -0.96 -7.40 2.01
N GLN A 155 0.12 -6.68 1.71
CA GLN A 155 0.92 -6.94 0.50
C GLN A 155 1.51 -8.35 0.49
N SER A 156 2.05 -8.83 1.61
CA SER A 156 2.56 -10.21 1.74
C SER A 156 1.46 -11.25 1.56
N LEU A 157 0.29 -11.05 2.17
CA LEU A 157 -0.83 -11.98 2.07
C LEU A 157 -1.38 -12.05 0.64
N VAL A 158 -1.50 -10.91 -0.05
CA VAL A 158 -1.99 -10.84 -1.44
C VAL A 158 -1.03 -11.52 -2.41
N THR A 159 0.29 -11.32 -2.28
CA THR A 159 1.25 -12.03 -3.15
C THR A 159 1.27 -13.53 -2.91
N ARG A 160 0.81 -14.00 -1.75
CA ARG A 160 0.68 -15.42 -1.40
C ARG A 160 -0.73 -15.99 -1.63
N GLY A 161 -1.62 -15.23 -2.28
CA GLY A 161 -2.98 -15.69 -2.57
C GLY A 161 -3.90 -15.80 -1.35
N GLN A 162 -3.48 -15.29 -0.19
CA GLN A 162 -4.26 -15.31 1.06
C GLN A 162 -5.21 -14.10 1.10
N TYR A 163 -6.06 -13.96 0.07
CA TYR A 163 -6.86 -12.75 -0.18
C TYR A 163 -7.84 -12.43 0.94
N ARG A 164 -8.58 -13.44 1.44
CA ARG A 164 -9.56 -13.25 2.51
C ARG A 164 -8.95 -12.71 3.80
N GLU A 165 -7.81 -13.27 4.19
CA GLU A 165 -7.09 -12.79 5.37
C GLU A 165 -6.54 -11.37 5.15
N ALA A 166 -6.10 -11.05 3.94
CA ALA A 166 -5.65 -9.71 3.59
C ALA A 166 -6.80 -8.68 3.69
N ILE A 167 -7.99 -9.02 3.21
CA ILE A 167 -9.19 -8.18 3.29
C ILE A 167 -9.60 -7.98 4.76
N ASP A 168 -9.64 -9.05 5.56
CA ASP A 168 -9.98 -8.98 6.99
C ASP A 168 -8.99 -8.11 7.78
N ALA A 169 -7.69 -8.24 7.49
CA ALA A 169 -6.65 -7.42 8.13
C ALA A 169 -6.80 -5.95 7.74
N ALA A 170 -7.14 -5.66 6.48
CA ALA A 170 -7.35 -4.31 6.02
C ALA A 170 -8.60 -3.64 6.58
N GLU A 171 -9.72 -4.35 6.72
CA GLU A 171 -10.95 -3.77 7.29
C GLU A 171 -10.71 -3.41 8.78
N LYS A 172 -10.00 -4.26 9.53
CA LYS A 172 -9.59 -3.93 10.92
C LYS A 172 -8.74 -2.66 11.01
N GLU A 173 -7.77 -2.51 10.10
CA GLU A 173 -6.93 -1.31 10.07
C GLU A 173 -7.73 -0.07 9.62
N TRP A 174 -8.61 -0.23 8.64
CA TRP A 174 -9.49 0.84 8.16
C TRP A 174 -10.38 1.36 9.29
N ASP A 175 -11.06 0.48 10.01
CA ASP A 175 -11.96 0.85 11.12
C ASP A 175 -11.21 1.57 12.25
N LYS A 176 -9.95 1.20 12.46
CA LYS A 176 -9.08 1.82 13.46
C LYS A 176 -8.58 3.20 13.05
N SER A 177 -8.13 3.34 11.80
CA SER A 177 -7.27 4.46 11.37
C SER A 177 -7.93 5.45 10.41
N ASN A 178 -9.12 5.16 9.85
CA ASN A 178 -9.73 6.00 8.80
C ASN A 178 -10.04 7.45 9.22
N LYS A 179 -10.14 7.74 10.52
CA LYS A 179 -10.36 9.09 11.04
C LYS A 179 -9.08 9.89 11.24
N ASP A 180 -7.91 9.23 11.23
CA ASP A 180 -6.62 9.90 11.46
C ASP A 180 -6.01 10.33 10.12
N SER A 181 -6.01 11.64 9.87
CA SER A 181 -5.43 12.24 8.65
C SER A 181 -3.95 11.94 8.48
N ARG A 182 -3.24 11.60 9.56
CA ARG A 182 -1.82 11.22 9.53
C ARG A 182 -1.60 9.82 8.96
N GLN A 183 -2.63 8.96 9.00
CA GLN A 183 -2.56 7.58 8.54
C GLN A 183 -2.95 7.41 7.07
N LEU A 184 -3.53 8.44 6.43
CA LEU A 184 -3.97 8.42 5.03
C LEU A 184 -2.85 8.00 4.07
N GLN A 185 -1.60 8.34 4.40
CA GLN A 185 -0.40 7.96 3.64
C GLN A 185 -0.22 6.45 3.51
N ASN A 186 -0.62 5.69 4.54
CA ASN A 186 -0.55 4.23 4.54
C ASN A 186 -1.89 3.61 4.16
N LEU A 187 -3.02 4.24 4.52
CA LEU A 187 -4.36 3.74 4.16
C LEU A 187 -4.63 3.77 2.65
N GLY A 188 -4.10 4.74 1.92
CA GLY A 188 -4.24 4.80 0.46
C GLY A 188 -3.69 3.54 -0.22
N PRO A 189 -2.39 3.23 -0.09
CA PRO A 189 -1.79 2.01 -0.63
C PRO A 189 -2.42 0.72 -0.10
N LEU A 190 -2.84 0.68 1.18
CA LEU A 190 -3.59 -0.44 1.76
C LEU A 190 -4.85 -0.72 0.95
N CYS A 191 -5.69 0.30 0.76
CA CYS A 191 -6.94 0.22 0.03
C CYS A 191 -6.75 -0.22 -1.43
N VAL A 192 -5.73 0.29 -2.11
CA VAL A 192 -5.41 -0.12 -3.50
C VAL A 192 -5.04 -1.60 -3.56
N THR A 193 -4.21 -2.06 -2.63
CA THR A 193 -3.78 -3.47 -2.56
C THR A 193 -4.97 -4.41 -2.31
N VAL A 194 -5.87 -4.02 -1.42
CA VAL A 194 -7.08 -4.80 -1.10
C VAL A 194 -8.09 -4.75 -2.23
N GLY A 195 -8.18 -3.63 -2.95
CA GLY A 195 -8.98 -3.53 -4.17
C GLY A 195 -8.56 -4.54 -5.22
N ILE A 196 -7.25 -4.77 -5.39
CA ILE A 196 -6.70 -5.82 -6.26
C ILE A 196 -7.05 -7.21 -5.71
N ALA A 197 -6.81 -7.46 -4.42
CA ALA A 197 -7.13 -8.73 -3.76
C ALA A 197 -8.60 -9.12 -3.95
N SER A 198 -9.50 -8.14 -3.77
CA SER A 198 -10.93 -8.31 -3.94
C SER A 198 -11.24 -8.77 -5.36
N GLN A 199 -10.60 -8.24 -6.41
CA GLN A 199 -10.87 -8.63 -7.82
C GLN A 199 -10.52 -10.08 -8.17
N VAL A 200 -9.68 -10.74 -7.38
CA VAL A 200 -9.16 -12.08 -7.69
C VAL A 200 -9.56 -13.14 -6.67
N GLU A 201 -10.30 -12.77 -5.62
CA GLU A 201 -10.74 -13.70 -4.59
C GLU A 201 -11.66 -14.78 -5.19
N PRO A 202 -11.25 -16.07 -5.19
CA PRO A 202 -11.92 -17.11 -5.98
C PRO A 202 -13.34 -17.46 -5.48
N ASP A 203 -13.56 -17.36 -4.16
CA ASP A 203 -14.78 -17.84 -3.51
C ASP A 203 -15.93 -16.82 -3.48
N VAL A 204 -15.71 -15.61 -4.03
CA VAL A 204 -16.68 -14.52 -4.03
C VAL A 204 -17.34 -14.39 -5.41
N LYS A 205 -18.67 -14.28 -5.42
CA LYS A 205 -19.48 -14.06 -6.62
C LYS A 205 -19.02 -12.79 -7.35
N ASP A 206 -18.94 -12.82 -8.67
CA ASP A 206 -18.44 -11.71 -9.51
C ASP A 206 -19.08 -10.35 -9.19
N SER A 207 -20.38 -10.33 -8.89
CA SER A 207 -21.11 -9.10 -8.53
C SER A 207 -20.66 -8.50 -7.20
N GLN A 208 -20.42 -9.33 -6.19
CA GLN A 208 -19.88 -8.91 -4.88
C GLN A 208 -18.42 -8.51 -5.02
N ARG A 209 -17.65 -9.30 -5.77
CA ARG A 209 -16.25 -9.07 -6.07
C ARG A 209 -15.99 -7.69 -6.66
N SER A 210 -16.79 -7.34 -7.68
CA SER A 210 -16.73 -6.04 -8.34
C SER A 210 -17.13 -4.91 -7.39
N ALA A 211 -18.13 -5.12 -6.53
CA ALA A 211 -18.58 -4.10 -5.57
C ALA A 211 -17.51 -3.84 -4.50
N GLU A 212 -16.88 -4.87 -3.96
CA GLU A 212 -15.81 -4.74 -2.96
C GLU A 212 -14.55 -4.13 -3.54
N SER A 213 -14.15 -4.56 -4.73
CA SER A 213 -13.06 -3.92 -5.50
C SER A 213 -13.29 -2.42 -5.67
N LEU A 214 -14.50 -2.00 -6.08
CA LEU A 214 -14.83 -0.59 -6.22
C LEU A 214 -14.77 0.14 -4.88
N LYS A 215 -15.41 -0.40 -3.84
CA LYS A 215 -15.39 0.16 -2.47
C LYS A 215 -13.96 0.46 -2.02
N TRP A 216 -13.05 -0.50 -2.16
CA TRP A 216 -11.67 -0.36 -1.72
C TRP A 216 -10.86 0.60 -2.59
N ASN A 217 -10.96 0.50 -3.92
CA ASN A 217 -10.20 1.42 -4.78
C ASN A 217 -10.71 2.86 -4.64
N GLU A 218 -12.00 3.10 -4.45
CA GLU A 218 -12.57 4.44 -4.22
C GLU A 218 -12.08 5.04 -2.88
N ARG A 219 -12.07 4.25 -1.80
CA ARG A 219 -11.44 4.63 -0.52
C ARG A 219 -9.95 4.98 -0.71
N GLY A 220 -9.24 4.20 -1.52
CA GLY A 220 -7.84 4.44 -1.86
C GLY A 220 -7.65 5.76 -2.59
N VAL A 221 -8.45 6.05 -3.61
CA VAL A 221 -8.43 7.32 -4.35
C VAL A 221 -8.71 8.50 -3.43
N GLU A 222 -9.70 8.39 -2.54
CA GLU A 222 -10.01 9.44 -1.57
C GLU A 222 -8.81 9.74 -0.66
N CYS A 223 -8.24 8.71 -0.03
CA CYS A 223 -7.07 8.87 0.84
C CYS A 223 -5.88 9.48 0.09
N LEU A 224 -5.56 8.95 -1.10
CA LEU A 224 -4.41 9.38 -1.89
C LEU A 224 -4.55 10.80 -2.42
N ASN A 225 -5.76 11.23 -2.81
CA ASN A 225 -6.02 12.62 -3.19
C ASN A 225 -5.83 13.57 -2.02
N GLN A 226 -6.32 13.24 -0.82
CA GLN A 226 -6.09 14.04 0.37
C GLN A 226 -4.59 14.15 0.71
N VAL A 227 -3.84 13.05 0.57
CA VAL A 227 -2.38 13.05 0.75
C VAL A 227 -1.71 13.93 -0.31
N LEU A 228 -2.11 13.84 -1.57
CA LEU A 228 -1.58 14.67 -2.66
C LEU A 228 -1.83 16.16 -2.40
N GLU A 229 -3.05 16.54 -2.02
CA GLU A 229 -3.41 17.92 -1.69
C GLU A 229 -2.58 18.46 -0.51
N GLN A 230 -2.39 17.66 0.54
CA GLN A 230 -1.54 18.02 1.68
C GLN A 230 -0.08 18.26 1.28
N MET A 231 0.42 17.52 0.29
CA MET A 231 1.79 17.69 -0.22
C MET A 231 1.94 18.88 -1.19
N GLU A 232 0.85 19.30 -1.84
CA GLU A 232 0.84 20.46 -2.73
C GLU A 232 0.78 21.78 -1.96
N LYS A 233 0.30 21.78 -0.72
CA LYS A 233 0.33 22.95 0.16
C LYS A 233 1.78 23.42 0.39
N PRO A 234 2.08 24.72 0.17
CA PRO A 234 3.43 25.24 0.34
C PRO A 234 3.88 25.13 1.80
N LYS A 235 4.91 24.33 2.07
CA LYS A 235 5.49 24.21 3.41
C LYS A 235 6.28 25.48 3.74
N LYS A 236 5.77 26.29 4.68
CA LYS A 236 6.49 27.44 5.25
C LYS A 236 7.47 26.95 6.33
N GLY A 237 8.72 27.41 6.31
CA GLY A 237 9.72 27.13 7.37
C GLY A 237 11.14 26.84 6.86
N LEU A 238 12.10 26.85 7.79
CA LEU A 238 13.55 26.72 7.54
C LEU A 238 13.93 25.38 6.85
N PHE A 239 13.14 24.32 7.07
CA PHE A 239 13.42 22.97 6.58
C PHE A 239 12.71 22.61 5.26
N SER A 240 11.96 23.54 4.66
CA SER A 240 11.20 23.27 3.43
C SER A 240 12.09 22.91 2.23
N LYS A 241 13.29 23.50 2.14
CA LYS A 241 14.27 23.22 1.08
C LYS A 241 14.99 21.88 1.27
N ALA A 242 15.28 21.48 2.51
CA ALA A 242 15.97 20.22 2.80
C ALA A 242 15.11 18.99 2.51
N MET A 243 13.78 19.10 2.66
CA MET A 243 12.83 18.00 2.44
C MET A 243 12.26 17.96 1.01
N ALA A 244 12.67 18.88 0.12
CA ALA A 244 12.09 19.03 -1.21
C ALA A 244 12.30 17.80 -2.13
N PRO A 245 13.51 17.19 -2.23
CA PRO A 245 13.72 16.01 -3.08
C PRO A 245 12.89 14.80 -2.63
N GLN A 246 12.89 14.50 -1.33
CA GLN A 246 12.10 13.42 -0.75
C GLN A 246 10.59 13.64 -0.97
N SER A 247 10.12 14.90 -0.92
CA SER A 247 8.72 15.23 -1.20
C SER A 247 8.33 15.01 -2.67
N ALA A 248 9.26 15.18 -3.62
CA ALA A 248 9.01 14.95 -5.03
C ALA A 248 8.91 13.46 -5.37
N GLU A 249 9.81 12.64 -4.81
CA GLU A 249 9.74 11.17 -4.92
C GLU A 249 8.44 10.64 -4.33
N TRP A 250 8.08 11.10 -3.13
CA TRP A 250 6.84 10.69 -2.47
C TRP A 250 5.58 11.09 -3.25
N LYS A 251 5.54 12.31 -3.84
CA LYS A 251 4.49 12.71 -4.78
C LYS A 251 4.41 11.76 -5.98
N GLY A 252 5.55 11.36 -6.51
CA GLY A 252 5.63 10.38 -7.59
C GLY A 252 5.02 9.03 -7.22
N GLN A 253 5.29 8.54 -6.02
CA GLN A 253 4.71 7.30 -5.50
C GLN A 253 3.19 7.40 -5.32
N VAL A 254 2.70 8.50 -4.75
CA VAL A 254 1.25 8.72 -4.60
C VAL A 254 0.54 8.77 -5.95
N ARG A 255 1.12 9.44 -6.96
CA ARG A 255 0.58 9.45 -8.33
C ARG A 255 0.59 8.07 -8.98
N THR A 256 1.62 7.27 -8.72
CA THR A 256 1.67 5.87 -9.18
C THR A 256 0.50 5.08 -8.59
N GLN A 257 0.25 5.19 -7.29
CA GLN A 257 -0.85 4.50 -6.62
C GLN A 257 -2.23 5.00 -7.12
N LEU A 258 -2.39 6.31 -7.38
CA LEU A 258 -3.60 6.86 -7.99
C LEU A 258 -3.83 6.33 -9.41
N ALA A 259 -2.77 6.20 -10.21
CA ALA A 259 -2.85 5.63 -11.54
C ALA A 259 -3.36 4.17 -11.49
N VAL A 260 -2.81 3.36 -10.59
CA VAL A 260 -3.24 1.97 -10.37
C VAL A 260 -4.69 1.90 -9.86
N ALA A 261 -5.05 2.71 -8.87
CA ALA A 261 -6.41 2.73 -8.31
C ALA A 261 -7.47 3.06 -9.38
N HIS A 262 -7.23 4.11 -10.18
CA HIS A 262 -8.13 4.45 -11.29
C HIS A 262 -8.15 3.39 -12.39
N PHE A 263 -7.02 2.73 -12.67
CA PHE A 263 -6.98 1.62 -13.62
C PHE A 263 -7.84 0.43 -13.15
N ASN A 264 -7.78 0.09 -11.86
CA ASN A 264 -8.56 -0.98 -11.25
C ASN A 264 -10.07 -0.66 -11.27
N ILE A 265 -10.43 0.58 -10.95
CA ILE A 265 -11.81 1.08 -11.03
C ILE A 265 -12.32 0.98 -12.48
N ALA A 266 -11.51 1.44 -13.45
CA ALA A 266 -11.86 1.38 -14.87
C ALA A 266 -12.10 -0.06 -15.35
N SER A 267 -11.21 -0.97 -14.97
CA SER A 267 -11.31 -2.40 -15.29
C SER A 267 -12.57 -3.02 -14.70
N THR A 268 -12.91 -2.68 -13.46
CA THR A 268 -14.14 -3.16 -12.81
C THR A 268 -15.40 -2.62 -13.50
N TYR A 269 -15.42 -1.34 -13.88
CA TYR A 269 -16.55 -0.77 -14.64
C TYR A 269 -16.69 -1.40 -16.03
N MET A 270 -15.57 -1.74 -16.69
CA MET A 270 -15.58 -2.44 -17.97
C MET A 270 -16.19 -3.84 -17.85
N GLN A 271 -15.85 -4.59 -16.80
CA GLN A 271 -16.47 -5.89 -16.49
C GLN A 271 -17.99 -5.77 -16.29
N LYS A 272 -18.42 -4.69 -15.62
CA LYS A 272 -19.85 -4.35 -15.42
C LYS A 272 -20.54 -3.74 -16.64
N GLN A 273 -19.85 -3.63 -17.80
CA GLN A 273 -20.35 -3.01 -19.03
C GLN A 273 -20.69 -1.50 -18.89
N ASP A 274 -20.21 -0.81 -17.84
CA ASP A 274 -20.33 0.65 -17.70
C ASP A 274 -19.17 1.34 -18.43
N MET A 275 -19.27 1.37 -19.76
CA MET A 275 -18.23 1.87 -20.65
C MET A 275 -17.91 3.35 -20.46
N ARG A 276 -18.91 4.15 -20.06
CA ARG A 276 -18.74 5.58 -19.80
C ARG A 276 -17.83 5.80 -18.60
N ARG A 277 -18.15 5.19 -17.45
CA ARG A 277 -17.34 5.33 -16.23
C ARG A 277 -15.97 4.66 -16.37
N ALA A 278 -15.90 3.55 -17.11
CA ALA A 278 -14.62 2.90 -17.42
C ALA A 278 -13.69 3.86 -18.17
N ARG A 279 -14.19 4.53 -19.22
CA ARG A 279 -13.42 5.48 -20.03
C ARG A 279 -12.94 6.69 -19.21
N GLU A 280 -13.78 7.24 -18.35
CA GLU A 280 -13.41 8.36 -17.48
C GLU A 280 -12.28 7.97 -16.52
N ASN A 281 -12.34 6.78 -15.93
CA ASN A 281 -11.30 6.31 -15.02
C ASN A 281 -10.00 5.93 -15.75
N PHE A 282 -10.05 5.36 -16.96
CA PHE A 282 -8.85 5.15 -17.76
C PHE A 282 -8.15 6.47 -18.11
N LYS A 283 -8.90 7.55 -18.38
CA LYS A 283 -8.30 8.88 -18.60
C LYS A 283 -7.57 9.37 -17.35
N LYS A 284 -8.22 9.33 -16.18
CA LYS A 284 -7.59 9.71 -14.91
C LYS A 284 -6.34 8.89 -14.60
N SER A 285 -6.41 7.57 -14.82
CA SER A 285 -5.27 6.67 -14.67
C SER A 285 -4.09 7.08 -15.56
N LEU A 286 -4.37 7.37 -16.84
CA LEU A 286 -3.38 7.85 -17.80
C LEU A 286 -2.77 9.20 -17.39
N ASP A 287 -3.59 10.14 -16.94
CA ASP A 287 -3.14 11.46 -16.50
C ASP A 287 -2.16 11.36 -15.32
N PHE A 288 -2.49 10.54 -14.31
CA PHE A 288 -1.59 10.29 -13.18
C PHE A 288 -0.34 9.51 -13.57
N ALA A 289 -0.45 8.50 -14.44
CA ALA A 289 0.70 7.73 -14.91
C ALA A 289 1.70 8.59 -15.70
N ASN A 290 1.22 9.56 -16.49
CA ASN A 290 2.08 10.50 -17.21
C ASN A 290 2.84 11.44 -16.26
N GLN A 291 2.26 11.80 -15.10
CA GLN A 291 2.86 12.68 -14.09
C GLN A 291 3.71 11.95 -13.04
N ALA A 292 3.68 10.63 -13.03
CA ALA A 292 4.48 9.78 -12.15
C ALA A 292 5.90 9.58 -12.71
N PRO A 293 6.92 9.35 -11.85
CA PRO A 293 8.23 8.89 -12.28
C PRO A 293 8.13 7.51 -12.95
N GLU A 294 9.20 7.04 -13.59
CA GLU A 294 9.22 5.69 -14.17
C GLU A 294 9.06 4.62 -13.08
N PHE A 295 8.17 3.65 -13.31
CA PHE A 295 7.98 2.48 -12.43
C PHE A 295 7.67 1.24 -13.27
N PRO A 296 7.90 0.01 -12.76
CA PRO A 296 7.88 -1.20 -13.57
C PRO A 296 6.61 -1.44 -14.40
N GLN A 297 5.45 -0.96 -13.93
CA GLN A 297 4.14 -1.16 -14.56
C GLN A 297 3.67 0.07 -15.37
N ARG A 298 4.45 1.16 -15.41
CA ARG A 298 4.00 2.44 -15.99
C ARG A 298 3.70 2.31 -17.48
N ALA A 299 4.64 1.73 -18.22
CA ALA A 299 4.52 1.56 -19.66
C ALA A 299 3.27 0.74 -20.02
N ASP A 300 3.02 -0.33 -19.27
CA ASP A 300 1.85 -1.20 -19.46
C ASP A 300 0.55 -0.49 -19.13
N ILE A 301 0.48 0.23 -18.00
CA ILE A 301 -0.69 1.03 -17.63
C ILE A 301 -0.99 2.07 -18.72
N ILE A 302 0.02 2.80 -19.19
CA ILE A 302 -0.14 3.81 -20.25
C ILE A 302 -0.62 3.16 -21.54
N LYS A 303 0.00 2.06 -21.95
CA LYS A 303 -0.35 1.33 -23.18
C LYS A 303 -1.79 0.83 -23.12
N VAL A 304 -2.14 0.08 -22.07
CA VAL A 304 -3.47 -0.51 -21.93
C VAL A 304 -4.53 0.57 -21.77
N ALA A 305 -4.29 1.61 -20.96
CA ALA A 305 -5.25 2.70 -20.81
C ALA A 305 -5.51 3.42 -22.16
N LYS A 306 -4.48 3.69 -22.96
CA LYS A 306 -4.63 4.29 -24.31
C LYS A 306 -5.43 3.39 -25.24
N GLU A 307 -5.12 2.09 -25.27
CA GLU A 307 -5.84 1.11 -26.09
C GLU A 307 -7.32 1.01 -25.69
N GLN A 308 -7.62 0.93 -24.40
CA GLN A 308 -9.00 0.85 -23.90
C GLN A 308 -9.76 2.15 -24.17
N ILE A 309 -9.16 3.33 -23.94
CA ILE A 309 -9.79 4.61 -24.28
C ILE A 309 -10.14 4.68 -25.76
N ALA A 310 -9.27 4.18 -26.65
CA ALA A 310 -9.52 4.16 -28.09
C ALA A 310 -10.66 3.22 -28.47
N ARG A 311 -10.73 2.01 -27.87
CA ARG A 311 -11.84 1.06 -28.08
C ARG A 311 -13.18 1.63 -27.61
N LEU A 312 -13.17 2.30 -26.46
CA LEU A 312 -14.33 2.96 -25.84
C LEU A 312 -14.71 4.29 -26.52
N LYS A 313 -14.07 4.69 -27.63
CA LYS A 313 -14.54 5.83 -28.45
C LYS A 313 -15.77 5.48 -29.27
N HIS A 314 -15.97 4.19 -29.56
CA HIS A 314 -17.00 3.68 -30.46
C HIS A 314 -18.16 2.95 -29.74
N ALA A 315 -18.09 2.89 -28.41
CA ALA A 315 -19.14 2.39 -27.52
C ALA A 315 -19.90 3.57 -26.91
#